data_AF-A0A2E6GR54-F1
#
_entry.id   AF-A0A2E6GR54-F1
#
_cell.length_a   1.000
_cell.length_b   1.000
_cell.length_c   1.000
_cell.angle_alpha   90.00
_cell.angle_beta   90.00
_cell.angle_gamma   90.00
#
_symmetry.space_group_name_H-M   'P 1'
#
loop_
_entity.id
_entity.type
_entity.pdbx_description
1 polymer ?
#
loop_
_entity_poly.entity_id
_entity_poly.type
_entity_poly.pdbx_seq_one_letter_code
_entity_poly.pdbx_strand_id
1 'polypeptide(L)'
;MTKATDKVSIAISGIITGAVILLGVALFQTVENEKPRKQKLPKPTTTVEKPSQKRIAVIQLPPPPKQRRKAAKVSAKPKPSQSTRPISALRPTADHAERQAPITKRVFKPLKPAAKKRLSKSQKPAGPPKQAKKTDVKKNKTTPVKVFKRKVVATSKHKRAGRILLRMLEHGRGPSVEIAWPQSASRRLQLYTTLRHCYGMQAAVLHRSKALFSATDPPGVSWKLNIDRFSGFLRSPQGAEIIEESALFRNIARRHNLEDWSPVRVFPRSVDAILLGGLEQLVGGRYSGAKRIQARYNLSSRGLSLQDIRVDGSTMAGSVGLPISRGPNCRV
;
A
#
# COMPACT_ATOMS: atom_id res chain seq x y z
N MET A 1 -61.90 -4.75 46.50
CA MET A 1 -61.90 -4.11 47.84
C MET A 1 -60.46 -4.08 48.35
N THR A 2 -60.09 -2.98 49.04
CA THR A 2 -58.80 -2.62 49.70
C THR A 2 -57.56 -2.54 48.79
N LYS A 3 -57.01 -1.38 48.38
CA LYS A 3 -56.35 -0.21 49.05
C LYS A 3 -54.98 -0.49 49.70
N ALA A 4 -53.97 0.21 49.15
CA ALA A 4 -53.03 1.16 49.81
C ALA A 4 -51.56 0.78 50.09
N THR A 5 -50.72 1.84 50.00
CA THR A 5 -49.30 2.07 50.36
C THR A 5 -48.29 1.58 49.32
N ASP A 6 -47.48 2.38 48.60
CA ASP A 6 -47.02 3.78 48.65
C ASP A 6 -46.10 4.19 49.82
N LYS A 7 -44.88 4.62 49.44
CA LYS A 7 -43.87 5.45 50.14
C LYS A 7 -42.88 4.81 51.14
N VAL A 8 -41.69 4.46 50.66
CA VAL A 8 -40.38 4.60 51.35
C VAL A 8 -39.31 4.92 50.27
N SER A 9 -39.17 6.15 49.80
CA SER A 9 -38.16 7.15 50.23
C SER A 9 -36.78 6.54 50.53
N ILE A 10 -35.83 6.60 49.58
CA ILE A 10 -34.83 7.70 49.48
C ILE A 10 -34.04 7.86 50.78
N ALA A 11 -33.02 7.00 51.01
CA ALA A 11 -32.02 7.23 52.07
C ALA A 11 -30.71 6.41 51.98
N ILE A 12 -30.30 5.84 50.84
CA ILE A 12 -29.07 4.99 50.80
C ILE A 12 -28.05 5.38 49.70
N SER A 13 -28.34 6.39 48.87
CA SER A 13 -27.46 6.78 47.74
C SER A 13 -26.32 7.77 48.10
N GLY A 14 -26.09 8.07 49.39
CA GLY A 14 -25.21 9.19 49.79
C GLY A 14 -23.81 8.84 50.27
N ILE A 15 -23.51 7.57 50.59
CA ILE A 15 -22.27 7.23 51.34
C ILE A 15 -21.17 6.62 50.45
N ILE A 16 -21.49 6.12 49.26
CA ILE A 16 -20.50 5.42 48.41
C ILE A 16 -19.63 6.39 47.58
N THR A 17 -20.08 7.63 47.35
CA THR A 17 -19.35 8.60 46.52
C THR A 17 -18.25 9.37 47.28
N GLY A 18 -18.22 9.32 48.62
CA GLY A 18 -17.23 10.03 49.44
C GLY A 18 -15.88 9.28 49.61
N ALA A 19 -15.89 7.95 49.60
CA ALA A 19 -14.69 7.15 49.89
C ALA A 19 -13.73 7.02 48.69
N VAL A 20 -14.17 7.26 47.45
CA VAL A 20 -13.32 7.12 46.26
C VAL A 20 -12.47 8.37 46.01
N ILE A 21 -12.92 9.55 46.46
CA ILE A 21 -12.17 10.80 46.27
C ILE A 21 -11.01 10.92 47.27
N LEU A 22 -11.13 10.34 48.47
CA LEU A 22 -10.06 10.35 49.48
C LEU A 22 -8.92 9.36 49.19
N LEU A 23 -9.14 8.31 48.37
CA LEU A 23 -8.06 7.41 47.95
C LEU A 23 -7.23 7.95 46.75
N GLY A 24 -7.76 8.94 46.02
CA GLY A 24 -7.09 9.52 44.85
C GLY A 24 -5.97 10.52 45.17
N VAL A 25 -6.00 11.14 46.35
CA VAL A 25 -5.03 12.18 46.74
C VAL A 25 -3.76 11.59 47.37
N ALA A 26 -3.83 10.38 47.95
CA ALA A 26 -2.68 9.74 48.60
C ALA A 26 -1.66 9.10 47.64
N LEU A 27 -2.02 8.89 46.35
CA LEU A 27 -1.12 8.25 45.37
C LEU A 27 -0.33 9.24 44.50
N PHE A 28 -0.51 10.55 44.67
CA PHE A 28 0.16 11.57 43.85
C PHE A 28 1.36 12.25 44.52
N GLN A 29 1.75 11.85 45.74
CA GLN A 29 2.85 12.49 46.49
C GLN A 29 4.19 11.72 46.54
N THR A 30 4.39 10.65 45.77
CA THR A 30 5.64 9.87 45.81
C THR A 30 6.57 10.02 44.60
N VAL A 31 6.44 11.09 43.80
CA VAL A 31 7.30 11.33 42.62
C VAL A 31 8.09 12.65 42.74
N GLU A 32 8.76 12.90 43.86
CA GLU A 32 9.78 13.95 43.96
C GLU A 32 10.91 13.52 44.91
N ASN A 33 11.78 12.59 44.48
CA ASN A 33 13.19 12.57 44.92
C ASN A 33 14.02 11.54 44.14
N GLU A 34 14.35 11.81 42.87
CA GLU A 34 15.54 11.20 42.27
C GLU A 34 16.55 12.27 41.90
N LYS A 35 17.59 12.31 42.73
CA LYS A 35 18.80 13.10 42.62
C LYS A 35 19.52 12.76 41.30
N PRO A 36 19.98 13.75 40.50
CA PRO A 36 20.61 13.47 39.21
C PRO A 36 21.97 12.80 39.39
N ARG A 37 22.03 11.49 39.13
CA ARG A 37 23.28 10.72 39.04
C ARG A 37 23.98 11.11 37.72
N LYS A 38 25.08 11.85 37.82
CA LYS A 38 25.99 12.17 36.70
C LYS A 38 26.54 10.87 36.09
N GLN A 39 25.88 10.35 35.06
CA GLN A 39 26.46 9.33 34.19
C GLN A 39 27.47 9.99 33.25
N LYS A 40 28.74 9.57 33.36
CA LYS A 40 29.80 9.88 32.39
C LYS A 40 29.42 9.29 31.05
N LEU A 41 29.26 10.15 30.05
CA LEU A 41 29.04 9.81 28.66
C LEU A 41 30.28 9.07 28.09
N PRO A 42 30.17 7.81 27.62
CA PRO A 42 31.26 7.18 26.90
C PRO A 42 31.42 7.82 25.52
N LYS A 43 32.68 8.10 25.14
CA LYS A 43 33.06 8.66 23.84
C LYS A 43 32.65 7.71 22.70
N PRO A 44 32.05 8.21 21.60
CA PRO A 44 31.76 7.39 20.44
C PRO A 44 33.06 7.11 19.66
N THR A 45 33.45 5.83 19.60
CA THR A 45 34.48 5.34 18.69
C THR A 45 33.83 5.09 17.33
N THR A 46 34.08 5.99 16.38
CA THR A 46 33.60 5.88 15.00
C THR A 46 34.53 4.95 14.21
N THR A 47 34.17 3.67 14.12
CA THR A 47 34.75 2.76 13.11
C THR A 47 33.86 2.78 11.88
N VAL A 48 34.29 3.51 10.84
CA VAL A 48 33.62 3.56 9.53
C VAL A 48 33.91 2.25 8.80
N GLU A 49 33.00 1.29 8.87
CA GLU A 49 33.05 0.08 8.06
C GLU A 49 32.41 0.34 6.68
N LYS A 50 33.21 0.08 5.64
CA LYS A 50 32.92 0.37 4.23
C LYS A 50 31.88 -0.63 3.70
N PRO A 51 30.73 -0.19 3.15
CA PRO A 51 29.71 -1.13 2.68
C PRO A 51 30.18 -1.87 1.42
N SER A 52 30.38 -3.18 1.57
CA SER A 52 30.66 -4.12 0.48
C SER A 52 29.43 -4.24 -0.43
N GLN A 53 29.59 -3.78 -1.68
CA GLN A 53 28.56 -3.84 -2.70
C GLN A 53 28.35 -5.29 -3.18
N LYS A 54 27.41 -6.01 -2.57
CA LYS A 54 26.85 -7.25 -3.13
C LYS A 54 26.06 -6.90 -4.40
N ARG A 55 26.59 -7.31 -5.55
CA ARG A 55 25.92 -7.20 -6.85
C ARG A 55 24.69 -8.11 -6.85
N ILE A 56 23.52 -7.51 -6.97
CA ILE A 56 22.25 -8.22 -7.19
C ILE A 56 22.28 -8.78 -8.61
N ALA A 57 22.20 -10.10 -8.74
CA ALA A 57 22.08 -10.77 -10.02
C ALA A 57 20.71 -10.41 -10.65
N VAL A 58 20.76 -9.81 -11.84
CA VAL A 58 19.57 -9.51 -12.63
C VAL A 58 19.05 -10.83 -13.21
N ILE A 59 17.95 -11.33 -12.63
CA ILE A 59 17.23 -12.49 -13.16
C ILE A 59 16.53 -12.06 -14.46
N GLN A 60 17.10 -12.43 -15.60
CA GLN A 60 16.44 -12.31 -16.90
C GLN A 60 15.44 -13.45 -17.06
N LEU A 61 14.15 -13.10 -17.08
CA LEU A 61 13.08 -14.04 -17.40
C LEU A 61 13.07 -14.31 -18.91
N PRO A 62 12.86 -15.58 -19.34
CA PRO A 62 12.74 -15.92 -20.74
C PRO A 62 11.53 -15.22 -21.39
N PRO A 63 11.61 -14.90 -22.69
CA PRO A 63 10.51 -14.28 -23.40
C PRO A 63 9.27 -15.19 -23.39
N PRO A 64 8.07 -14.64 -23.18
CA PRO A 64 6.85 -15.42 -23.12
C PRO A 64 6.60 -16.14 -24.46
N PRO A 65 6.09 -17.38 -24.42
CA PRO A 65 5.81 -18.15 -25.62
C PRO A 65 4.77 -17.43 -26.49
N LYS A 66 5.06 -17.32 -27.80
CA LYS A 66 4.16 -16.71 -28.77
C LYS A 66 2.87 -17.53 -28.85
N GLN A 67 1.80 -17.05 -28.23
CA GLN A 67 0.48 -17.65 -28.36
C GLN A 67 -0.02 -17.48 -29.79
N ARG A 68 -0.04 -18.59 -30.53
CA ARG A 68 -0.62 -18.71 -31.86
C ARG A 68 -2.13 -18.53 -31.76
N ARG A 69 -2.63 -17.32 -32.03
CA ARG A 69 -4.06 -17.03 -32.11
C ARG A 69 -4.67 -17.83 -33.26
N LYS A 70 -5.40 -18.90 -32.94
CA LYS A 70 -6.32 -19.54 -33.89
C LYS A 70 -7.54 -18.62 -34.03
N ALA A 71 -7.75 -18.08 -35.23
CA ALA A 71 -8.96 -17.35 -35.57
C ALA A 71 -10.12 -18.34 -35.65
N ALA A 72 -11.04 -18.28 -34.66
CA ALA A 72 -12.31 -18.98 -34.75
C ALA A 72 -13.30 -18.08 -35.51
N LYS A 73 -13.64 -18.49 -36.74
CA LYS A 73 -14.82 -18.02 -37.47
C LYS A 73 -16.05 -18.53 -36.71
N VAL A 74 -16.80 -17.63 -36.07
CA VAL A 74 -18.13 -17.95 -35.55
C VAL A 74 -19.14 -17.32 -36.49
N SER A 75 -19.76 -18.17 -37.32
CA SER A 75 -20.94 -17.84 -38.10
C SER A 75 -22.17 -18.02 -37.23
N ALA A 76 -22.98 -16.98 -37.12
CA ALA A 76 -24.25 -16.99 -36.40
C ALA A 76 -25.37 -17.59 -37.27
N LYS A 77 -26.21 -18.42 -36.67
CA LYS A 77 -27.64 -18.50 -37.00
C LYS A 77 -28.44 -19.04 -35.80
N PRO A 78 -29.56 -18.43 -35.42
CA PRO A 78 -30.38 -18.90 -34.29
C PRO A 78 -31.55 -19.77 -34.76
N LYS A 79 -31.92 -20.77 -33.96
CA LYS A 79 -33.30 -21.26 -33.85
C LYS A 79 -33.55 -21.94 -32.49
N PRO A 80 -34.77 -21.86 -31.93
CA PRO A 80 -35.11 -22.39 -30.61
C PRO A 80 -35.72 -23.79 -30.70
N SER A 81 -35.58 -24.61 -29.66
CA SER A 81 -36.70 -25.28 -28.96
C SER A 81 -36.19 -26.35 -27.98
N GLN A 82 -36.93 -26.40 -26.87
CA GLN A 82 -36.98 -27.29 -25.71
C GLN A 82 -36.59 -28.76 -25.91
N SER A 83 -35.85 -29.31 -24.94
CA SER A 83 -36.10 -30.68 -24.45
C SER A 83 -35.44 -30.90 -23.09
N THR A 84 -36.27 -31.18 -22.09
CA THR A 84 -35.94 -31.63 -20.74
C THR A 84 -35.50 -33.09 -20.77
N ARG A 85 -34.28 -33.38 -20.26
CA ARG A 85 -33.90 -34.72 -19.80
C ARG A 85 -33.11 -34.64 -18.49
N PRO A 86 -33.36 -35.57 -17.55
CA PRO A 86 -32.70 -35.57 -16.24
C PRO A 86 -31.23 -35.97 -16.37
N ILE A 87 -30.38 -35.24 -15.64
CA ILE A 87 -28.93 -35.43 -15.58
C ILE A 87 -28.65 -36.67 -14.72
N SER A 88 -28.15 -37.73 -15.34
CA SER A 88 -27.61 -38.90 -14.66
C SER A 88 -26.17 -38.61 -14.21
N ALA A 89 -25.86 -38.94 -12.97
CA ALA A 89 -24.59 -38.66 -12.31
C ALA A 89 -23.44 -39.46 -12.94
N LEU A 90 -22.42 -38.76 -13.43
CA LEU A 90 -21.15 -39.34 -13.85
C LEU A 90 -20.27 -39.61 -12.61
N ARG A 91 -19.93 -40.88 -12.41
CA ARG A 91 -18.88 -41.32 -11.48
C ARG A 91 -17.50 -40.80 -11.91
N PRO A 92 -16.59 -40.47 -10.98
CA PRO A 92 -15.21 -40.15 -11.30
C PRO A 92 -14.42 -41.44 -11.57
N THR A 93 -13.86 -41.58 -12.78
CA THR A 93 -12.78 -42.51 -13.06
C THR A 93 -11.47 -41.92 -12.54
N ALA A 94 -10.84 -42.67 -11.64
CA ALA A 94 -9.43 -42.53 -11.32
C ALA A 94 -8.58 -43.01 -12.51
N ASP A 95 -7.28 -42.74 -12.42
CA ASP A 95 -6.21 -43.16 -13.33
C ASP A 95 -5.91 -42.18 -14.48
N HIS A 96 -4.95 -41.28 -14.23
CA HIS A 96 -3.89 -41.09 -15.21
C HIS A 96 -2.53 -40.93 -14.54
N ALA A 97 -1.74 -41.97 -14.78
CA ALA A 97 -0.37 -42.17 -14.37
C ALA A 97 0.60 -41.11 -14.91
N GLU A 98 1.54 -40.81 -14.03
CA GLU A 98 2.71 -39.98 -14.20
C GLU A 98 3.66 -40.58 -15.25
N ARG A 99 3.93 -39.81 -16.32
CA ARG A 99 4.99 -40.10 -17.30
C ARG A 99 5.97 -38.93 -17.31
N GLN A 100 7.06 -39.09 -16.56
CA GLN A 100 8.22 -38.19 -16.64
C GLN A 100 9.10 -38.60 -17.83
N ALA A 101 9.36 -37.66 -18.73
CA ALA A 101 10.33 -37.83 -19.81
C ALA A 101 11.72 -37.30 -19.40
N PRO A 102 12.83 -37.85 -19.93
CA PRO A 102 14.17 -37.52 -19.47
C PRO A 102 14.66 -36.16 -20.00
N ILE A 103 15.22 -35.34 -19.10
CA ILE A 103 15.82 -34.04 -19.43
C ILE A 103 17.27 -34.26 -19.87
N THR A 104 17.55 -34.13 -21.16
CA THR A 104 18.92 -34.08 -21.72
C THR A 104 19.61 -32.77 -21.32
N LYS A 105 20.72 -32.89 -20.58
CA LYS A 105 21.61 -31.77 -20.21
C LYS A 105 22.32 -31.21 -21.44
N ARG A 106 22.04 -29.97 -21.83
CA ARG A 106 22.85 -29.22 -22.81
C ARG A 106 23.94 -28.45 -22.07
N VAL A 107 25.19 -28.75 -22.41
CA VAL A 107 26.40 -28.05 -21.95
C VAL A 107 26.53 -26.74 -22.71
N PHE A 108 26.52 -25.61 -21.99
CA PHE A 108 26.79 -24.28 -22.56
C PHE A 108 28.28 -23.97 -22.45
N LYS A 109 28.92 -23.64 -23.60
CA LYS A 109 30.28 -23.11 -23.66
C LYS A 109 30.29 -21.62 -23.28
N PRO A 110 31.16 -21.15 -22.37
CA PRO A 110 31.27 -19.74 -22.04
C PRO A 110 31.93 -18.94 -23.18
N LEU A 111 31.35 -17.79 -23.53
CA LEU A 111 31.94 -16.81 -24.44
C LEU A 111 32.97 -15.93 -23.71
N LYS A 112 34.15 -15.76 -24.33
CA LYS A 112 35.28 -14.95 -23.83
C LYS A 112 34.92 -13.45 -23.78
N PRO A 113 35.37 -12.68 -22.78
CA PRO A 113 35.15 -11.23 -22.73
C PRO A 113 36.02 -10.50 -23.74
N ALA A 114 35.42 -9.61 -24.54
CA ALA A 114 36.13 -8.68 -25.41
C ALA A 114 36.81 -7.56 -24.59
N ALA A 115 38.10 -7.37 -24.82
CA ALA A 115 38.93 -6.36 -24.18
C ALA A 115 38.51 -4.94 -24.58
N LYS A 116 38.27 -4.06 -23.60
CA LYS A 116 38.04 -2.63 -23.83
C LYS A 116 39.36 -1.91 -24.08
N LYS A 117 39.53 -1.36 -25.28
CA LYS A 117 40.60 -0.42 -25.62
C LYS A 117 40.46 0.85 -24.75
N ARG A 118 41.50 1.12 -23.96
CA ARG A 118 41.77 2.43 -23.35
C ARG A 118 42.16 3.41 -24.46
N LEU A 119 41.42 4.50 -24.61
CA LEU A 119 41.95 5.71 -25.23
C LEU A 119 42.30 6.68 -24.11
N SER A 120 43.59 6.88 -23.90
CA SER A 120 44.11 8.10 -23.28
C SER A 120 44.17 9.17 -24.36
N LYS A 121 43.74 10.39 -24.03
CA LYS A 121 44.27 11.58 -24.69
C LYS A 121 44.40 12.69 -23.67
N SER A 122 45.67 12.97 -23.41
CA SER A 122 46.23 14.09 -22.68
C SER A 122 45.92 15.38 -23.44
N GLN A 123 45.38 16.40 -22.76
CA GLN A 123 45.51 17.79 -23.20
C GLN A 123 45.77 18.72 -22.01
N LYS A 124 46.74 19.58 -22.30
CA LYS A 124 47.57 20.47 -21.49
C LYS A 124 46.83 21.77 -21.12
N PRO A 125 47.23 22.49 -20.06
CA PRO A 125 46.52 23.70 -19.62
C PRO A 125 47.07 25.01 -20.23
N ALA A 126 46.22 26.03 -20.09
CA ALA A 126 46.47 27.48 -20.07
C ALA A 126 46.46 28.28 -21.39
N GLY A 127 45.45 29.15 -21.49
CA GLY A 127 45.46 30.41 -22.23
C GLY A 127 44.51 31.40 -21.51
N PRO A 128 44.88 32.68 -21.35
CA PRO A 128 44.14 33.64 -20.52
C PRO A 128 42.82 34.11 -21.16
N PRO A 129 41.82 34.52 -20.35
CA PRO A 129 40.49 34.85 -20.83
C PRO A 129 40.49 36.23 -21.52
N LYS A 130 40.16 36.25 -22.82
CA LYS A 130 39.78 37.48 -23.53
C LYS A 130 38.40 37.93 -23.04
N GLN A 131 38.35 39.19 -22.63
CA GLN A 131 37.15 39.89 -22.15
C GLN A 131 36.07 39.90 -23.24
N ALA A 132 34.96 39.20 -22.98
CA ALA A 132 33.77 39.25 -23.82
C ALA A 132 32.87 40.43 -23.41
N LYS A 133 32.47 41.20 -24.42
CA LYS A 133 31.56 42.35 -24.37
C LYS A 133 30.30 42.05 -23.56
N LYS A 134 29.94 43.00 -22.70
CA LYS A 134 28.62 43.10 -22.04
C LYS A 134 27.56 43.36 -23.11
N THR A 135 26.88 42.31 -23.57
CA THR A 135 25.57 42.45 -24.21
C THR A 135 24.50 42.50 -23.13
N ASP A 136 23.74 43.59 -23.12
CA ASP A 136 22.58 43.81 -22.27
C ASP A 136 21.59 42.64 -22.36
N VAL A 137 21.57 41.84 -21.29
CA VAL A 137 20.52 40.85 -21.07
C VAL A 137 19.26 41.61 -20.71
N LYS A 138 18.41 41.85 -21.72
CA LYS A 138 17.01 42.25 -21.54
C LYS A 138 16.39 41.30 -20.52
N LYS A 139 16.15 41.84 -19.33
CA LYS A 139 15.50 41.21 -18.18
C LYS A 139 14.06 40.87 -18.58
N ASN A 140 13.89 39.71 -19.23
CA ASN A 140 12.59 39.15 -19.50
C ASN A 140 11.93 38.89 -18.15
N LYS A 141 11.00 39.76 -17.76
CA LYS A 141 10.08 39.57 -16.65
C LYS A 141 9.28 38.31 -16.95
N THR A 142 9.75 37.17 -16.46
CA THR A 142 8.98 35.94 -16.41
C THR A 142 7.82 36.20 -15.45
N THR A 143 6.67 36.59 -16.00
CA THR A 143 5.42 36.64 -15.26
C THR A 143 5.18 35.25 -14.67
N PRO A 144 4.94 35.12 -13.36
CA PRO A 144 4.71 33.83 -12.73
C PRO A 144 3.40 33.27 -13.31
N VAL A 145 3.52 32.26 -14.17
CA VAL A 145 2.38 31.50 -14.66
C VAL A 145 1.67 30.92 -13.42
N LYS A 146 0.45 31.40 -13.17
CA LYS A 146 -0.40 30.98 -12.06
C LYS A 146 -0.78 29.52 -12.32
N VAL A 147 0.00 28.58 -11.78
CA VAL A 147 -0.29 27.14 -11.89
C VAL A 147 -1.54 26.86 -11.06
N PHE A 148 -2.69 26.78 -11.71
CA PHE A 148 -3.95 26.43 -11.06
C PHE A 148 -3.89 24.98 -10.57
N LYS A 149 -3.77 24.80 -9.25
CA LYS A 149 -3.80 23.49 -8.61
C LYS A 149 -5.21 22.90 -8.73
N ARG A 150 -5.40 21.94 -9.64
CA ARG A 150 -6.70 21.26 -9.81
C ARG A 150 -6.95 20.34 -8.62
N LYS A 151 -7.98 20.62 -7.83
CA LYS A 151 -8.44 19.73 -6.75
C LYS A 151 -9.52 18.81 -7.31
N VAL A 152 -9.22 17.53 -7.36
CA VAL A 152 -10.18 16.48 -7.75
C VAL A 152 -10.74 15.87 -6.47
N VAL A 153 -12.05 15.90 -6.30
CA VAL A 153 -12.71 15.16 -5.21
C VAL A 153 -13.21 13.85 -5.80
N ALA A 154 -12.66 12.73 -5.34
CA ALA A 154 -13.03 11.41 -5.83
C ALA A 154 -14.40 11.01 -5.27
N THR A 155 -15.46 11.34 -6.01
CA THR A 155 -16.86 11.00 -5.72
C THR A 155 -17.28 9.62 -6.25
N SER A 156 -18.52 9.22 -5.93
CA SER A 156 -19.18 8.01 -6.46
C SER A 156 -19.21 7.95 -8.00
N LYS A 157 -19.24 9.10 -8.70
CA LYS A 157 -19.15 9.16 -10.17
C LYS A 157 -17.83 8.58 -10.69
N HIS A 158 -16.74 8.78 -9.96
CA HIS A 158 -15.41 8.27 -10.31
C HIS A 158 -15.23 6.80 -9.92
N LYS A 159 -16.06 6.26 -9.01
CA LYS A 159 -16.03 4.85 -8.62
C LYS A 159 -16.24 3.91 -9.82
N ARG A 160 -17.08 4.28 -10.81
CA ARG A 160 -17.31 3.43 -11.99
C ARG A 160 -16.07 3.32 -12.87
N ALA A 161 -15.44 4.44 -13.22
CA ALA A 161 -14.19 4.46 -13.99
C ALA A 161 -13.08 3.73 -13.22
N GLY A 162 -12.97 4.02 -11.92
CA GLY A 162 -12.03 3.35 -11.03
C GLY A 162 -12.18 1.84 -10.92
N ARG A 163 -13.41 1.29 -10.99
CA ARG A 163 -13.61 -0.17 -11.03
C ARG A 163 -13.01 -0.81 -12.27
N ILE A 164 -13.03 -0.13 -13.42
CA ILE A 164 -12.44 -0.63 -14.66
C ILE A 164 -10.92 -0.67 -14.51
N LEU A 165 -10.33 0.41 -13.98
CA LEU A 165 -8.89 0.48 -13.71
C LEU A 165 -8.45 -0.56 -12.67
N LEU A 166 -9.26 -0.78 -11.65
CA LEU A 166 -8.99 -1.79 -10.63
C LEU A 166 -8.93 -3.19 -11.24
N ARG A 167 -9.93 -3.56 -12.06
CA ARG A 167 -9.91 -4.84 -12.80
C ARG A 167 -8.70 -4.95 -13.73
N MET A 168 -8.33 -3.86 -14.40
CA MET A 168 -7.14 -3.83 -15.25
C MET A 168 -5.87 -4.16 -14.45
N LEU A 169 -5.68 -3.53 -13.29
CA LEU A 169 -4.55 -3.76 -12.38
C LEU A 169 -4.56 -5.17 -11.77
N GLU A 170 -5.74 -5.70 -11.41
CA GLU A 170 -5.90 -7.07 -10.90
C GLU A 170 -5.49 -8.13 -11.93
N HIS A 171 -5.54 -7.80 -13.23
CA HIS A 171 -5.01 -8.64 -14.32
C HIS A 171 -3.54 -8.35 -14.66
N GLY A 172 -2.83 -7.59 -13.83
CA GLY A 172 -1.41 -7.25 -14.05
C GLY A 172 -1.15 -6.23 -15.15
N ARG A 173 -2.17 -5.46 -15.57
CA ARG A 173 -2.03 -4.39 -16.57
C ARG A 173 -2.15 -3.02 -15.91
N GLY A 174 -1.28 -2.09 -16.29
CA GLY A 174 -1.31 -0.70 -15.81
C GLY A 174 -0.05 -0.31 -15.04
N PRO A 175 -0.04 0.91 -14.48
CA PRO A 175 1.13 1.44 -13.79
C PRO A 175 1.36 0.77 -12.43
N SER A 176 2.61 0.74 -11.99
CA SER A 176 2.93 0.56 -10.58
C SER A 176 2.52 1.83 -9.81
N VAL A 177 1.74 1.66 -8.74
CA VAL A 177 1.26 2.78 -7.91
C VAL A 177 1.94 2.74 -6.55
N GLU A 178 2.69 3.78 -6.22
CA GLU A 178 3.41 3.95 -4.96
C GLU A 178 2.84 5.16 -4.21
N ILE A 179 2.44 4.98 -2.95
CA ILE A 179 1.89 6.08 -2.15
C ILE A 179 2.69 6.22 -0.86
N ALA A 180 3.45 7.32 -0.78
CA ALA A 180 4.30 7.65 0.34
C ALA A 180 3.50 8.08 1.56
N TRP A 181 3.97 7.65 2.73
CA TRP A 181 3.42 8.02 4.03
C TRP A 181 4.10 9.29 4.58
N PRO A 182 3.49 9.98 5.56
CA PRO A 182 4.12 11.08 6.28
C PRO A 182 5.44 10.67 6.95
N GLN A 183 6.37 11.61 7.08
CA GLN A 183 7.68 11.34 7.72
C GLN A 183 7.60 11.33 9.26
N SER A 184 6.66 12.06 9.84
CA SER A 184 6.46 12.09 11.30
C SER A 184 5.79 10.79 11.79
N ALA A 185 6.32 10.21 12.87
CA ALA A 185 5.79 8.99 13.48
C ALA A 185 4.34 9.16 13.93
N SER A 186 4.01 10.26 14.62
CA SER A 186 2.64 10.54 15.06
C SER A 186 1.67 10.68 13.88
N ARG A 187 2.09 11.35 12.80
CA ARG A 187 1.28 11.47 11.58
C ARG A 187 1.11 10.13 10.86
N ARG A 188 2.11 9.24 10.88
CA ARG A 188 1.97 7.88 10.33
C ARG A 188 0.95 7.08 11.13
N LEU A 189 1.04 7.08 12.46
CA LEU A 189 0.09 6.39 13.32
C LEU A 189 -1.33 6.92 13.12
N GLN A 190 -1.51 8.25 13.09
CA GLN A 190 -2.80 8.86 12.84
C GLN A 190 -3.37 8.44 11.48
N LEU A 191 -2.56 8.47 10.42
CA LEU A 191 -2.98 8.01 9.09
C LEU A 191 -3.35 6.51 9.11
N TYR A 192 -2.55 5.66 9.73
CA TYR A 192 -2.82 4.23 9.86
C TYR A 192 -4.17 3.99 10.54
N THR A 193 -4.40 4.61 11.70
CA THR A 193 -5.65 4.52 12.44
C THR A 193 -6.82 5.00 11.59
N THR A 194 -6.70 6.16 10.93
CA THR A 194 -7.74 6.67 10.03
C THR A 194 -8.02 5.71 8.87
N LEU A 195 -7.01 5.13 8.24
CA LEU A 195 -7.21 4.18 7.13
C LEU A 195 -7.93 2.91 7.59
N ARG A 196 -7.59 2.39 8.77
CA ARG A 196 -8.27 1.21 9.33
C ARG A 196 -9.72 1.50 9.68
N HIS A 197 -9.93 2.58 10.42
CA HIS A 197 -11.21 2.94 11.02
C HIS A 197 -12.18 3.57 9.99
N CYS A 198 -11.69 4.48 9.14
CA CYS A 198 -12.52 5.25 8.19
C CYS A 198 -12.51 4.76 6.76
N TYR A 199 -11.56 3.90 6.39
CA TYR A 199 -11.43 3.41 5.03
C TYR A 199 -11.41 1.89 4.95
N GLY A 200 -11.71 1.19 6.06
CA GLY A 200 -11.83 -0.27 6.11
C GLY A 200 -10.54 -1.01 5.75
N MET A 201 -9.38 -0.35 5.88
CA MET A 201 -8.09 -0.99 5.63
C MET A 201 -7.88 -2.11 6.65
N GLN A 202 -7.52 -3.29 6.16
CA GLN A 202 -7.18 -4.44 6.99
C GLN A 202 -5.69 -4.76 6.87
N ALA A 203 -5.08 -5.02 8.03
CA ALA A 203 -3.73 -5.55 8.10
C ALA A 203 -3.82 -7.08 8.00
N ALA A 204 -3.01 -7.65 7.11
CA ALA A 204 -2.92 -9.09 6.91
C ALA A 204 -1.46 -9.49 6.69
N VAL A 205 -1.23 -10.79 6.76
CA VAL A 205 0.07 -11.40 6.55
C VAL A 205 -0.02 -12.32 5.33
N LEU A 206 0.91 -12.16 4.38
CA LEU A 206 1.03 -13.01 3.20
C LEU A 206 2.14 -14.04 3.45
N HIS A 207 1.78 -15.31 3.44
CA HIS A 207 2.75 -16.41 3.55
C HIS A 207 3.39 -16.71 2.19
N ARG A 208 4.56 -17.37 2.19
CA ARG A 208 5.25 -17.81 0.96
C ARG A 208 4.38 -18.64 0.01
N SER A 209 3.43 -19.41 0.55
CA SER A 209 2.44 -20.17 -0.24
C SER A 209 1.40 -19.30 -0.95
N LYS A 210 1.46 -17.97 -0.81
CA LYS A 210 0.48 -16.98 -1.27
C LYS A 210 -0.85 -17.03 -0.52
N ALA A 211 -0.93 -17.79 0.57
CA ALA A 211 -2.05 -17.73 1.49
C ALA A 211 -2.02 -16.43 2.30
N LEU A 212 -3.18 -15.80 2.44
CA LEU A 212 -3.38 -14.63 3.30
C LEU A 212 -3.88 -15.07 4.67
N PHE A 213 -3.49 -14.37 5.71
CA PHE A 213 -3.92 -14.61 7.08
C PHE A 213 -4.29 -13.28 7.73
N SER A 214 -5.38 -13.24 8.49
CA SER A 214 -5.88 -12.03 9.14
C SER A 214 -6.00 -12.21 10.65
N ALA A 215 -6.11 -11.12 11.39
CA ALA A 215 -6.30 -11.15 12.83
C ALA A 215 -7.69 -11.68 13.28
N THR A 216 -8.61 -11.95 12.36
CA THR A 216 -9.97 -12.40 12.71
C THR A 216 -10.25 -13.85 12.36
N ASP A 217 -9.37 -14.49 11.57
CA ASP A 217 -9.56 -15.88 11.18
C ASP A 217 -9.08 -16.85 12.29
N PRO A 218 -9.62 -18.08 12.34
CA PRO A 218 -9.13 -19.11 13.25
C PRO A 218 -7.64 -19.42 13.06
N PRO A 219 -6.90 -19.80 14.12
CA PRO A 219 -5.51 -20.23 14.04
C PRO A 219 -5.30 -21.28 12.93
N GLY A 220 -4.22 -21.13 12.16
CA GLY A 220 -3.88 -22.03 11.05
C GLY A 220 -4.78 -21.93 9.79
N VAL A 221 -5.90 -21.21 9.84
CA VAL A 221 -6.82 -21.07 8.70
C VAL A 221 -6.47 -19.84 7.87
N SER A 222 -6.30 -20.03 6.57
CA SER A 222 -6.06 -18.92 5.64
C SER A 222 -7.33 -18.09 5.41
N TRP A 223 -7.17 -16.78 5.39
CA TRP A 223 -8.20 -15.82 5.02
C TRP A 223 -8.59 -15.98 3.55
N LYS A 224 -9.83 -16.43 3.31
CA LYS A 224 -10.43 -16.44 1.96
C LYS A 224 -10.92 -15.03 1.62
N LEU A 225 -10.08 -14.28 0.92
CA LEU A 225 -10.37 -12.91 0.54
C LEU A 225 -11.61 -12.85 -0.37
N ASN A 226 -12.68 -12.19 0.09
CA ASN A 226 -13.83 -11.88 -0.75
C ASN A 226 -13.47 -10.74 -1.71
N ILE A 227 -13.19 -11.08 -2.98
CA ILE A 227 -12.77 -10.15 -4.04
C ILE A 227 -13.86 -9.18 -4.51
N ASP A 228 -15.11 -9.39 -4.13
CA ASP A 228 -16.20 -8.44 -4.37
C ASP A 228 -16.18 -7.31 -3.34
N ARG A 229 -15.81 -7.64 -2.09
CA ARG A 229 -15.71 -6.68 -0.97
C ARG A 229 -14.34 -5.99 -0.94
N PHE A 230 -13.26 -6.73 -1.13
CA PHE A 230 -11.89 -6.24 -1.05
C PHE A 230 -11.22 -6.23 -2.41
N SER A 231 -10.24 -5.35 -2.60
CA SER A 231 -9.41 -5.40 -3.79
C SER A 231 -8.44 -6.58 -3.72
N GLY A 232 -8.19 -7.21 -4.87
CA GLY A 232 -7.07 -8.14 -5.02
C GLY A 232 -5.69 -7.47 -5.03
N PHE A 233 -5.63 -6.13 -4.99
CA PHE A 233 -4.39 -5.38 -4.98
C PHE A 233 -3.86 -5.22 -3.55
N LEU A 234 -2.90 -6.07 -3.21
CA LEU A 234 -2.21 -6.04 -1.91
C LEU A 234 -1.17 -4.92 -1.90
N ARG A 235 -1.08 -4.19 -0.79
CA ARG A 235 -0.08 -3.13 -0.62
C ARG A 235 0.93 -3.52 0.44
N SER A 236 2.19 -3.65 0.05
CA SER A 236 3.28 -3.90 1.00
C SER A 236 3.64 -2.59 1.71
N PRO A 237 3.65 -2.55 3.06
CA PRO A 237 4.23 -1.43 3.79
C PRO A 237 5.74 -1.40 3.58
N GLN A 238 6.28 -0.21 3.29
CA GLN A 238 7.70 0.00 3.04
C GLN A 238 8.16 1.27 3.78
N GLY A 239 9.42 1.28 4.21
CA GLY A 239 10.03 2.41 4.90
C GLY A 239 9.86 2.36 6.42
N ALA A 240 9.68 3.53 7.04
CA ALA A 240 9.68 3.67 8.50
C ALA A 240 8.52 2.91 9.17
N GLU A 241 8.84 2.18 10.24
CA GLU A 241 7.91 1.35 11.00
C GLU A 241 6.79 2.19 11.67
N ILE A 242 5.63 1.54 11.83
CA ILE A 242 4.54 1.93 12.73
C ILE A 242 4.45 0.80 13.76
N ILE A 243 4.70 1.12 15.03
CA ILE A 243 4.92 0.12 16.08
C ILE A 243 3.66 -0.75 16.26
N GLU A 244 2.50 -0.13 16.32
CA GLU A 244 1.20 -0.78 16.53
C GLU A 244 0.83 -1.69 15.36
N GLU A 245 1.12 -1.25 14.14
CA GLU A 245 0.88 -2.06 12.93
C GLU A 245 1.81 -3.27 12.89
N SER A 246 3.08 -3.07 13.24
CA SER A 246 4.09 -4.13 13.18
C SER A 246 3.90 -5.17 14.29
N ALA A 247 3.45 -4.74 15.47
CA ALA A 247 2.97 -5.63 16.52
C ALA A 247 1.78 -6.46 16.04
N LEU A 248 0.82 -5.86 15.31
CA LEU A 248 -0.31 -6.58 14.75
C LEU A 248 0.14 -7.65 13.73
N PHE A 249 1.07 -7.35 12.82
CA PHE A 249 1.60 -8.35 11.89
C PHE A 249 2.26 -9.53 12.61
N ARG A 250 3.09 -9.25 13.63
CA ARG A 250 3.74 -10.29 14.44
C ARG A 250 2.72 -11.15 15.18
N ASN A 251 1.65 -10.54 15.71
CA ASN A 251 0.58 -11.27 16.39
C ASN A 251 -0.22 -12.17 15.44
N ILE A 252 -0.51 -11.71 14.22
CA ILE A 252 -1.14 -12.54 13.19
C ILE A 252 -0.22 -13.72 12.86
N ALA A 253 1.05 -13.46 12.55
CA ALA A 253 2.01 -14.51 12.22
C ALA A 253 2.13 -15.56 13.34
N ARG A 254 2.26 -15.14 14.60
CA ARG A 254 2.33 -16.04 15.75
C ARG A 254 1.06 -16.86 15.92
N ARG A 255 -0.12 -16.24 15.81
CA ARG A 255 -1.40 -16.95 15.91
C ARG A 255 -1.53 -18.07 14.88
N HIS A 256 -1.02 -17.86 13.67
CA HIS A 256 -1.09 -18.84 12.59
C HIS A 256 0.18 -19.70 12.46
N ASN A 257 1.11 -19.62 13.42
CA ASN A 257 2.39 -20.34 13.43
C ASN A 257 3.19 -20.18 12.13
N LEU A 258 3.35 -18.94 11.67
CA LEU A 258 4.02 -18.60 10.40
C LEU A 258 5.46 -18.13 10.65
N GLU A 259 6.41 -18.76 9.97
CA GLU A 259 7.83 -18.39 9.99
C GLU A 259 8.19 -17.46 8.81
N ASP A 260 7.79 -17.83 7.60
CA ASP A 260 8.09 -17.09 6.35
C ASP A 260 6.89 -16.24 5.89
N TRP A 261 6.90 -14.97 6.27
CA TRP A 261 5.78 -14.08 5.97
C TRP A 261 6.15 -12.66 5.59
N SER A 262 5.23 -11.99 4.91
CA SER A 262 5.35 -10.59 4.50
C SER A 262 4.13 -9.78 4.91
N PRO A 263 4.30 -8.57 5.45
CA PRO A 263 3.18 -7.72 5.82
C PRO A 263 2.47 -7.18 4.58
N VAL A 264 1.15 -7.16 4.63
CA VAL A 264 0.33 -6.58 3.56
C VAL A 264 -0.86 -5.80 4.14
N ARG A 265 -1.24 -4.74 3.43
CA ARG A 265 -2.46 -3.97 3.69
C ARG A 265 -3.46 -4.28 2.59
N VAL A 266 -4.68 -4.60 2.99
CA VAL A 266 -5.80 -4.92 2.11
C VAL A 266 -6.84 -3.82 2.24
N PHE A 267 -7.33 -3.33 1.11
CA PHE A 267 -8.30 -2.24 1.07
C PHE A 267 -9.64 -2.70 0.51
N PRO A 268 -10.76 -2.11 0.96
CA PRO A 268 -12.04 -2.34 0.33
C PRO A 268 -12.01 -1.96 -1.15
N ARG A 269 -12.66 -2.76 -1.98
CA ARG A 269 -12.72 -2.57 -3.43
C ARG A 269 -13.26 -1.19 -3.81
N SER A 270 -14.17 -0.65 -2.99
CA SER A 270 -14.75 0.68 -3.16
C SER A 270 -13.73 1.79 -2.96
N VAL A 271 -12.87 1.69 -1.95
CA VAL A 271 -11.85 2.70 -1.63
C VAL A 271 -10.79 2.74 -2.72
N ASP A 272 -10.31 1.58 -3.16
CA ASP A 272 -9.36 1.51 -4.26
C ASP A 272 -9.95 2.02 -5.57
N ALA A 273 -11.19 1.65 -5.90
CA ALA A 273 -11.84 2.20 -7.09
C ALA A 273 -11.95 3.73 -7.03
N ILE A 274 -12.34 4.31 -5.89
CA ILE A 274 -12.43 5.77 -5.73
C ILE A 274 -11.04 6.40 -5.91
N LEU A 275 -10.01 5.85 -5.27
CA LEU A 275 -8.65 6.34 -5.37
C LEU A 275 -8.12 6.33 -6.81
N LEU A 276 -8.27 5.20 -7.50
CA LEU A 276 -7.79 5.04 -8.88
C LEU A 276 -8.59 5.92 -9.85
N GLY A 277 -9.90 6.04 -9.67
CA GLY A 277 -10.74 6.94 -10.49
C GLY A 277 -10.36 8.41 -10.29
N GLY A 278 -10.03 8.81 -9.06
CA GLY A 278 -9.53 10.17 -8.79
C GLY A 278 -8.15 10.43 -9.39
N LEU A 279 -7.25 9.45 -9.36
CA LEU A 279 -5.95 9.54 -10.02
C LEU A 279 -6.10 9.63 -11.54
N GLU A 280 -6.94 8.79 -12.15
CA GLU A 280 -7.18 8.84 -13.59
C GLU A 280 -7.81 10.15 -14.04
N GLN A 281 -8.73 10.73 -13.27
CA GLN A 281 -9.24 12.06 -13.59
C GLN A 281 -8.16 13.14 -13.53
N LEU A 282 -7.17 13.02 -12.65
CA LEU A 282 -6.07 13.99 -12.58
C LEU A 282 -5.04 13.76 -13.70
N VAL A 283 -4.66 12.51 -13.95
CA VAL A 283 -3.64 12.11 -14.92
C VAL A 283 -4.17 12.11 -16.36
N GLY A 284 -5.47 11.90 -16.53
CA GLY A 284 -6.16 11.77 -17.81
C GLY A 284 -5.73 10.51 -18.58
N GLY A 285 -5.77 10.60 -19.91
CA GLY A 285 -5.45 9.48 -20.81
C GLY A 285 -4.02 8.91 -20.67
N ARG A 286 -3.13 9.60 -19.96
CA ARG A 286 -1.78 9.11 -19.65
C ARG A 286 -1.76 7.99 -18.61
N TYR A 287 -2.86 7.76 -17.88
CA TYR A 287 -2.89 6.81 -16.77
C TYR A 287 -2.55 5.39 -17.22
N SER A 288 -3.24 4.90 -18.26
CA SER A 288 -3.09 3.50 -18.72
C SER A 288 -1.73 3.23 -19.38
N GLY A 289 -1.06 4.27 -19.90
CA GLY A 289 0.26 4.16 -20.51
C GLY A 289 1.43 4.44 -19.57
N ALA A 290 1.14 4.91 -18.35
CA ALA A 290 2.18 5.20 -17.36
C ALA A 290 2.84 3.91 -16.87
N LYS A 291 4.14 3.98 -16.58
CA LYS A 291 4.88 2.86 -15.96
C LYS A 291 4.77 2.94 -14.45
N ARG A 292 4.89 4.15 -13.90
CA ARG A 292 4.88 4.40 -12.46
C ARG A 292 4.11 5.67 -12.12
N ILE A 293 3.23 5.56 -11.13
CA ILE A 293 2.54 6.69 -10.50
C ILE A 293 2.95 6.73 -9.04
N GLN A 294 3.48 7.87 -8.60
CA GLN A 294 3.84 8.10 -7.22
C GLN A 294 2.96 9.20 -6.64
N ALA A 295 2.59 9.09 -5.37
CA ALA A 295 1.83 10.10 -4.66
C ALA A 295 2.21 10.10 -3.18
N ARG A 296 1.70 11.06 -2.41
CA ARG A 296 1.85 11.13 -0.95
C ARG A 296 0.50 11.27 -0.28
N TYR A 297 0.28 10.51 0.78
CA TYR A 297 -0.86 10.71 1.67
C TYR A 297 -0.71 12.01 2.45
N ASN A 298 -1.76 12.82 2.45
CA ASN A 298 -1.92 13.95 3.33
C ASN A 298 -3.27 13.87 4.05
N LEU A 299 -3.22 13.72 5.36
CA LEU A 299 -4.38 13.75 6.24
C LEU A 299 -4.56 15.17 6.79
N SER A 300 -5.78 15.71 6.72
CA SER A 300 -6.12 17.04 7.20
C SER A 300 -7.49 17.04 7.87
N SER A 301 -7.91 18.16 8.46
CA SER A 301 -9.28 18.34 8.98
C SER A 301 -10.36 18.13 7.92
N ARG A 302 -10.03 18.32 6.63
CA ARG A 302 -10.93 18.10 5.49
C ARG A 302 -10.95 16.64 5.00
N GLY A 303 -10.23 15.74 5.67
CA GLY A 303 -10.10 14.33 5.32
C GLY A 303 -8.79 13.98 4.64
N LEU A 304 -8.78 12.80 4.01
CA LEU A 304 -7.61 12.22 3.36
C LEU A 304 -7.47 12.71 1.92
N SER A 305 -6.25 13.01 1.51
CA SER A 305 -5.94 13.40 0.13
C SER A 305 -4.62 12.80 -0.34
N LEU A 306 -4.49 12.63 -1.66
CA LEU A 306 -3.23 12.36 -2.34
C LEU A 306 -2.67 13.67 -2.91
N GLN A 307 -1.40 13.93 -2.61
CA GLN A 307 -0.65 15.10 -3.05
C GLN A 307 0.69 14.66 -3.65
N ASP A 308 1.48 15.63 -4.14
CA ASP A 308 2.80 15.40 -4.75
C ASP A 308 2.78 14.30 -5.83
N ILE A 309 1.75 14.32 -6.66
CA ILE A 309 1.50 13.26 -7.64
C ILE A 309 2.53 13.37 -8.76
N ARG A 310 3.22 12.27 -9.06
CA ARG A 310 4.21 12.15 -10.13
C ARG A 310 3.86 10.99 -11.05
N VAL A 311 3.94 11.20 -12.35
CA VAL A 311 3.71 10.19 -13.38
C VAL A 311 5.00 10.07 -14.20
N ASP A 312 5.63 8.90 -14.12
CA ASP A 312 6.94 8.63 -14.75
C ASP A 312 7.98 9.72 -14.44
N GLY A 313 8.01 10.17 -13.18
CA GLY A 313 8.91 11.21 -12.68
C GLY A 313 8.44 12.65 -12.92
N SER A 314 7.43 12.86 -13.76
CA SER A 314 6.88 14.20 -14.05
C SER A 314 5.85 14.60 -12.98
N THR A 315 6.05 15.75 -12.32
CA THR A 315 5.12 16.28 -11.32
C THR A 315 3.81 16.74 -11.98
N MET A 316 2.70 16.32 -11.40
CA MET A 316 1.35 16.70 -11.80
C MET A 316 0.79 17.71 -10.81
N ALA A 317 0.32 18.86 -11.32
CA ALA A 317 -0.32 19.86 -10.49
C ALA A 317 -1.71 19.37 -10.06
N GLY A 318 -1.95 19.30 -8.75
CA GLY A 318 -3.26 19.01 -8.19
C GLY A 318 -3.23 18.11 -6.97
N SER A 319 -4.41 17.70 -6.54
CA SER A 319 -4.58 16.73 -5.46
C SER A 319 -5.85 15.93 -5.66
N VAL A 320 -5.88 14.70 -5.13
CA VAL A 320 -7.05 13.83 -5.16
C VAL A 320 -7.57 13.68 -3.74
N GLY A 321 -8.73 14.25 -3.43
CA GLY A 321 -9.41 14.07 -2.15
C GLY A 321 -10.18 12.76 -2.11
N LEU A 322 -10.03 12.00 -1.03
CA LEU A 322 -10.77 10.78 -0.75
C LEU A 322 -11.85 11.10 0.30
N PRO A 323 -13.14 11.05 -0.07
CA PRO A 323 -14.21 11.33 0.88
C PRO A 323 -14.16 10.33 2.04
N ILE A 324 -14.38 10.81 3.26
CA ILE A 324 -14.42 9.96 4.45
C ILE A 324 -15.64 9.05 4.34
N SER A 325 -15.46 7.76 4.64
CA SER A 325 -16.56 6.80 4.73
C SER A 325 -17.29 6.97 6.08
N ARG A 326 -17.95 8.13 6.27
CA ARG A 326 -18.86 8.53 7.37
C ARG A 326 -18.32 8.52 8.83
N GLY A 327 -18.60 9.62 9.55
CA GLY A 327 -18.86 9.66 11.00
C GLY A 327 -17.69 10.05 11.94
N PRO A 328 -17.97 10.58 13.14
CA PRO A 328 -16.98 11.23 14.02
C PRO A 328 -15.94 10.28 14.64
N ASN A 329 -16.12 8.96 14.55
CA ASN A 329 -15.18 7.92 15.00
C ASN A 329 -15.25 6.71 14.07
N CYS A 330 -14.98 6.89 12.77
CA CYS A 330 -15.32 5.91 11.76
C CYS A 330 -15.00 4.45 12.15
N ARG A 331 -15.91 3.52 11.90
CA ARG A 331 -15.72 2.08 11.99
C ARG A 331 -16.43 1.46 10.79
N VAL A 332 -15.72 1.34 9.68
CA VAL A 332 -16.14 0.72 8.41
C VAL A 332 -16.04 -0.80 8.50
#